data_AF-A0AA41U1I1-F1
#
_entry.id   AF-A0AA41U1I1-F1
#
_cell.length_a   1.000
_cell.length_b   1.000
_cell.length_c   1.000
_cell.angle_alpha   90.00
_cell.angle_beta   90.00
_cell.angle_gamma   90.00
#
_symmetry.space_group_name_H-M   'P 1'
#
loop_
_entity.id
_entity.type
_entity.pdbx_description
1 polymer ?
#
loop_
_entity_poly.entity_id
_entity_poly.type
_entity_poly.pdbx_seq_one_letter_code
_entity_poly.pdbx_strand_id
1 'polypeptide(L)'
;MTTADHEAQATPAVSGAPAEQWHTAEELAAARVRFEAAVPGWQVPAAFGMGIAARRPGEGGLADPADAASPGSPADPADPADPADPADEEDGDDGTVFPVANAGGAALSAIVLATACGHTGGTAAYALTPDQVRTAIALLSPAEAYTAVPHPNMAAWRGILNDITDVGDDVAYAVAVFVADLADPVVDRHDAALRAAVAEARGAG
;
A
#
# COMPACT_ATOMS: atom_id res chain seq x y z
N MET A 1 -30.52 1.26 -56.64
CA MET A 1 -29.84 2.54 -56.35
C MET A 1 -30.70 3.22 -55.29
N THR A 2 -30.37 3.34 -54.00
CA THR A 2 -29.21 3.06 -53.14
C THR A 2 -29.75 3.40 -51.73
N THR A 3 -29.76 2.46 -50.77
CA THR A 3 -28.98 2.49 -49.49
C THR A 3 -29.36 3.66 -48.55
N ALA A 4 -29.69 3.54 -47.26
CA ALA A 4 -29.65 2.47 -46.27
C ALA A 4 -30.69 2.78 -45.17
N ASP A 5 -31.40 1.76 -44.73
CA ASP A 5 -32.04 1.72 -43.41
C ASP A 5 -30.94 1.31 -42.43
N HIS A 6 -30.50 2.23 -41.57
CA HIS A 6 -29.43 1.98 -40.60
C HIS A 6 -30.07 1.59 -39.26
N GLU A 7 -30.64 0.39 -39.20
CA GLU A 7 -30.73 -0.34 -37.94
C GLU A 7 -29.29 -0.71 -37.51
N ALA A 8 -28.73 0.02 -36.55
CA ALA A 8 -27.53 -0.41 -35.86
C ALA A 8 -27.52 0.05 -34.40
N GLN A 9 -27.84 -0.93 -33.55
CA GLN A 9 -27.20 -1.20 -32.26
C GLN A 9 -27.54 -0.26 -31.10
N ALA A 10 -28.56 -0.67 -30.34
CA ALA A 10 -28.56 -0.48 -28.91
C ALA A 10 -27.23 -1.01 -28.35
N THR A 11 -26.43 -0.12 -27.77
CA THR A 11 -25.30 -0.46 -26.91
C THR A 11 -25.78 -1.43 -25.84
N PRO A 12 -25.07 -2.54 -25.56
CA PRO A 12 -25.35 -3.28 -24.35
C PRO A 12 -25.05 -2.34 -23.18
N ALA A 13 -26.09 -1.97 -22.43
CA ALA A 13 -25.92 -1.46 -21.08
C ALA A 13 -25.01 -2.46 -20.37
N VAL A 14 -23.80 -2.03 -20.01
CA VAL A 14 -22.98 -2.75 -19.05
C VAL A 14 -23.86 -2.86 -17.81
N SER A 15 -24.45 -4.04 -17.61
CA SER A 15 -25.12 -4.40 -16.37
C SER A 15 -24.05 -4.30 -15.31
N GLY A 16 -24.06 -3.19 -14.57
CA GLY A 16 -23.32 -3.06 -13.34
C GLY A 16 -23.80 -4.14 -12.41
N ALA A 17 -23.06 -5.25 -12.34
CA ALA A 17 -23.17 -6.15 -11.21
C ALA A 17 -23.09 -5.27 -9.96
N PRO A 18 -23.96 -5.46 -8.95
CA PRO A 18 -23.84 -4.71 -7.72
C PRO A 18 -22.40 -4.90 -7.23
N ALA A 19 -21.73 -3.78 -6.92
CA ALA A 19 -20.43 -3.83 -6.29
C ALA A 19 -20.55 -4.80 -5.11
N GLU A 20 -19.68 -5.81 -5.11
CA GLU A 20 -19.66 -6.85 -4.09
C GLU A 20 -19.68 -6.20 -2.71
N GLN A 21 -20.45 -6.74 -1.76
CA GLN A 21 -20.57 -6.22 -0.39
C GLN A 21 -20.47 -7.39 0.58
N TRP A 22 -19.64 -7.25 1.62
CA TRP A 22 -19.41 -8.27 2.63
C TRP A 22 -20.06 -7.79 3.93
N HIS A 23 -21.27 -8.27 4.21
CA HIS A 23 -22.07 -7.88 5.37
C HIS A 23 -21.78 -8.73 6.61
N THR A 24 -20.99 -9.79 6.48
CA THR A 24 -20.71 -10.76 7.55
C THR A 24 -19.22 -11.04 7.69
N ALA A 25 -18.82 -11.49 8.88
CA ALA A 25 -17.45 -11.94 9.13
C ALA A 25 -17.06 -13.14 8.25
N GLU A 26 -18.02 -14.00 7.89
CA GLU A 26 -17.79 -15.14 6.99
C GLU A 26 -17.49 -14.66 5.57
N GLU A 27 -18.22 -13.67 5.05
CA GLU A 27 -17.95 -13.09 3.73
C GLU A 27 -16.59 -12.39 3.69
N LEU A 28 -16.20 -11.69 4.76
CA LEU A 28 -14.85 -11.11 4.90
C LEU A 28 -13.77 -12.20 4.89
N ALA A 29 -14.00 -13.30 5.61
CA ALA A 29 -13.07 -14.45 5.60
C ALA A 29 -13.00 -15.11 4.22
N ALA A 30 -14.13 -15.27 3.53
CA ALA A 30 -14.19 -15.82 2.18
C ALA A 30 -13.53 -14.90 1.15
N ALA A 31 -13.67 -13.59 1.29
CA ALA A 31 -12.95 -12.61 0.50
C ALA A 31 -11.44 -12.74 0.69
N ARG A 32 -10.99 -12.79 1.95
CA ARG A 32 -9.57 -13.01 2.26
C ARG A 32 -9.03 -14.27 1.58
N VAL A 33 -9.71 -15.40 1.73
CA VAL A 33 -9.29 -16.68 1.12
C VAL A 33 -9.19 -16.56 -0.40
N ARG A 34 -10.11 -15.85 -1.06
CA ARG A 34 -10.05 -15.61 -2.52
C ARG A 34 -8.83 -14.78 -2.91
N PHE A 35 -8.53 -13.71 -2.19
CA PHE A 35 -7.33 -12.90 -2.46
C PHE A 35 -6.04 -13.68 -2.21
N GLU A 36 -5.96 -14.43 -1.11
CA GLU A 36 -4.80 -15.29 -0.81
C GLU A 36 -4.57 -16.33 -1.91
N ALA A 37 -5.64 -16.95 -2.41
CA ALA A 37 -5.55 -17.91 -3.52
C ALA A 37 -5.14 -17.26 -4.86
N ALA A 38 -5.42 -15.97 -5.04
CA ALA A 38 -5.07 -15.21 -6.24
C ALA A 38 -3.62 -14.71 -6.26
N VAL A 39 -2.92 -14.77 -5.12
CA VAL A 39 -1.53 -14.32 -4.99
C VAL A 39 -0.63 -15.54 -4.70
N PRO A 40 -0.05 -16.17 -5.74
CA PRO A 40 0.85 -17.30 -5.56
C PRO A 40 2.04 -16.94 -4.67
N GLY A 41 2.32 -17.77 -3.67
CA GLY A 41 3.42 -17.54 -2.75
C GLY A 41 3.13 -16.55 -1.63
N TRP A 42 1.86 -16.14 -1.45
CA TRP A 42 1.46 -15.23 -0.38
C TRP A 42 1.97 -15.66 1.01
N GLN A 43 2.66 -14.74 1.68
CA GLN A 43 3.07 -14.86 3.08
C GLN A 43 2.45 -13.71 3.88
N VAL A 44 1.78 -14.06 4.98
CA VAL A 44 1.20 -13.04 5.86
C VAL A 44 2.34 -12.28 6.55
N PRO A 45 2.40 -10.94 6.45
CA PRO A 45 3.42 -10.14 7.11
C PRO A 45 3.16 -10.07 8.63
N ALA A 46 4.22 -9.98 9.42
CA ALA A 46 4.14 -9.68 10.86
C ALA A 46 3.60 -8.26 11.13
N ALA A 47 3.91 -7.31 10.26
CA ALA A 47 3.37 -5.96 10.29
C ALA A 47 3.21 -5.36 8.87
N PHE A 48 2.24 -4.47 8.70
CA PHE A 48 2.08 -3.72 7.45
C PHE A 48 1.40 -2.37 7.68
N GLY A 49 1.59 -1.46 6.72
CA GLY A 49 0.95 -0.16 6.72
C GLY A 49 1.02 0.53 5.35
N MET A 50 0.12 1.48 5.14
CA MET A 50 0.26 2.48 4.08
C MET A 50 0.56 3.81 4.77
N GLY A 51 1.66 4.44 4.38
CA GLY A 51 2.09 5.73 4.90
C GLY A 51 2.20 6.78 3.80
N ILE A 52 2.41 8.02 4.22
CA ILE A 52 2.77 9.14 3.35
C ILE A 52 4.23 9.52 3.61
N ALA A 53 4.97 9.77 2.54
CA ALA A 53 6.37 10.19 2.59
C ALA A 53 6.57 11.44 1.73
N ALA A 54 7.37 12.37 2.22
CA ALA A 54 7.82 13.51 1.42
C ALA A 54 8.77 13.01 0.31
N ARG A 55 8.65 13.59 -0.89
CA ARG A 55 9.61 13.36 -1.96
C ARG A 55 10.80 14.27 -1.75
N ARG A 56 12.00 13.69 -1.64
CA ARG A 56 13.20 14.52 -1.48
C ARG A 56 13.56 15.22 -2.80
N PRO A 57 13.99 16.49 -2.74
CA PRO A 57 14.49 17.18 -3.93
C PRO A 57 15.65 16.41 -4.55
N GLY A 58 15.52 16.01 -5.83
CA GLY A 58 16.58 15.28 -6.55
C GLY A 58 16.51 13.75 -6.48
N GLU A 59 15.57 13.15 -5.73
CA GLU A 59 15.21 11.74 -5.89
C GLU A 59 14.47 11.62 -7.25
N GLY A 60 15.20 11.17 -8.27
CA GLY A 60 14.75 11.07 -9.66
C GLY A 60 13.40 10.36 -9.79
N GLY A 61 12.57 10.87 -10.70
CA GLY A 61 11.17 10.48 -10.89
C GLY A 61 10.94 8.98 -10.86
N LEU A 62 10.00 8.59 -9.99
CA LEU A 62 9.32 7.29 -9.85
C LEU A 62 9.87 6.23 -10.82
N ALA A 63 10.76 5.37 -10.33
CA ALA A 63 11.04 4.11 -11.03
C ALA A 63 9.68 3.45 -11.31
N ASP A 64 9.44 3.09 -12.56
CA ASP A 64 8.21 2.45 -13.00
C ASP A 64 7.93 1.25 -12.07
N PRO A 65 6.71 1.06 -11.53
CA PRO A 65 6.42 -0.10 -10.69
C PRO A 65 6.66 -1.44 -11.41
N ALA A 66 6.76 -1.44 -12.75
CA ALA A 66 7.19 -2.58 -13.54
C ALA A 66 8.71 -2.87 -13.48
N ASP A 67 9.55 -1.87 -13.17
CA ASP A 67 11.01 -1.98 -13.05
C ASP A 67 11.41 -2.54 -11.66
N ALA A 68 10.61 -2.26 -10.63
CA ALA A 68 10.78 -2.82 -9.28
C ALA A 68 10.56 -4.35 -9.18
N ALA A 69 10.15 -5.01 -10.27
CA ALA A 69 9.93 -6.46 -10.34
C ALA A 69 11.21 -7.31 -10.48
N SER A 70 12.40 -6.73 -10.26
CA SER A 70 13.66 -7.51 -10.15
C SER A 70 14.17 -7.51 -8.70
N PRO A 71 14.08 -8.64 -7.96
CA PRO A 71 14.82 -8.78 -6.72
C PRO A 71 16.28 -9.06 -7.08
N GLY A 72 17.14 -8.06 -6.93
CA GLY A 72 18.58 -8.30 -7.09
C GLY A 72 19.42 -7.05 -7.21
N SER A 73 19.78 -6.44 -6.07
CA SER A 73 21.15 -5.98 -5.90
C SER A 73 21.64 -6.50 -4.55
N PRO A 74 22.72 -7.31 -4.51
CA PRO A 74 23.38 -7.59 -3.25
C PRO A 74 23.89 -6.27 -2.69
N ALA A 75 23.65 -6.02 -1.39
CA ALA A 75 24.34 -4.96 -0.68
C ALA A 75 25.85 -5.16 -0.86
N ASP A 76 26.51 -4.17 -1.48
CA ASP A 76 27.96 -4.15 -1.63
C ASP A 76 28.60 -3.95 -0.25
N PRO A 77 29.36 -4.91 0.30
CA PRO A 77 29.90 -4.79 1.64
C PRO A 77 31.32 -4.21 1.58
N ALA A 78 31.48 -2.94 1.20
CA ALA A 78 32.67 -2.15 1.53
C ALA A 78 32.55 -0.68 1.07
N ASP A 79 32.20 0.22 2.00
CA ASP A 79 32.88 1.51 2.06
C ASP A 79 33.12 1.88 3.54
N PRO A 80 34.37 1.90 4.02
CA PRO A 80 34.65 2.31 5.40
C PRO A 80 34.43 3.82 5.55
N ALA A 81 33.47 4.16 6.40
CA ALA A 81 33.09 5.50 6.83
C ALA A 81 34.22 6.54 6.84
N ASP A 82 34.00 7.65 6.13
CA ASP A 82 34.75 8.90 6.28
C ASP A 82 34.23 9.66 7.52
N PRO A 83 35.08 9.93 8.54
CA PRO A 83 34.65 10.65 9.73
C PRO A 83 35.07 12.12 9.64
N ALA A 84 34.16 12.99 9.20
CA ALA A 84 33.88 14.32 9.78
C ALA A 84 33.15 15.25 8.79
N ASP A 85 31.85 15.45 9.02
CA ASP A 85 31.26 16.79 8.88
C ASP A 85 30.22 17.00 10.00
N PRO A 86 30.46 17.87 10.99
CA PRO A 86 29.50 18.18 12.05
C PRO A 86 28.65 19.41 11.67
N ALA A 87 28.06 19.39 10.48
CA ALA A 87 27.13 20.42 10.01
C ALA A 87 26.15 19.85 8.98
N ASP A 88 25.20 19.05 9.45
CA ASP A 88 23.80 19.05 8.99
C ASP A 88 23.02 18.08 9.89
N GLU A 89 22.76 18.51 11.12
CA GLU A 89 21.59 18.04 11.88
C GLU A 89 20.34 18.59 11.15
N GLU A 90 19.98 18.01 10.01
CA GLU A 90 18.64 18.23 9.46
C GLU A 90 17.64 17.46 10.33
N ASP A 91 17.27 18.10 11.43
CA ASP A 91 16.03 17.88 12.16
C ASP A 91 14.87 18.29 11.22
N GLY A 92 14.62 17.47 10.21
CA GLY A 92 13.54 17.59 9.25
C GLY A 92 12.73 16.30 9.31
N ASP A 93 11.47 16.41 9.68
CA ASP A 93 10.48 15.32 9.70
C ASP A 93 10.15 14.85 8.26
N ASP A 94 11.17 14.35 7.55
CA ASP A 94 11.09 13.73 6.22
C ASP A 94 10.77 12.22 6.35
N GLY A 95 10.38 11.80 7.55
CA GLY A 95 10.00 10.44 7.88
C GLY A 95 8.68 10.04 7.21
N THR A 96 8.51 8.74 7.00
CA THR A 96 7.21 8.22 6.59
C THR A 96 6.25 8.20 7.75
N VAL A 97 5.11 8.85 7.59
CA VAL A 97 4.07 8.87 8.59
C VAL A 97 3.04 7.79 8.26
N PHE A 98 2.74 6.93 9.23
CA PHE A 98 1.73 5.88 9.12
C PHE A 98 0.50 6.26 9.97
N PRO A 99 -0.61 6.72 9.36
CA PRO A 99 -1.83 7.03 10.11
C PRO A 99 -2.40 5.78 10.81
N VAL A 100 -2.20 4.61 10.20
CA VAL A 100 -2.54 3.31 10.78
C VAL A 100 -1.43 2.31 10.47
N ALA A 101 -0.88 1.72 11.53
CA ALA A 101 0.07 0.61 11.47
C ALA A 101 -0.57 -0.64 12.07
N ASN A 102 -0.43 -1.77 11.38
CA ASN A 102 -1.05 -3.03 11.77
C ASN A 102 0.03 -4.04 12.17
N ALA A 103 -0.19 -4.78 13.25
CA ALA A 103 0.74 -5.80 13.71
C ALA A 103 0.00 -7.05 14.19
N GLY A 104 0.42 -8.23 13.72
CA GLY A 104 -0.17 -9.51 14.12
C GLY A 104 -1.67 -9.68 13.78
N GLY A 105 -2.20 -8.93 12.81
CA GLY A 105 -3.62 -8.94 12.43
C GLY A 105 -3.93 -8.08 11.21
N ALA A 106 -5.21 -8.09 10.78
CA ALA A 106 -5.75 -7.42 9.57
C ALA A 106 -5.35 -8.00 8.20
N ALA A 107 -5.28 -9.34 8.11
CA ALA A 107 -4.87 -10.07 6.90
C ALA A 107 -5.64 -9.68 5.62
N LEU A 108 -6.92 -9.30 5.71
CA LEU A 108 -7.68 -8.86 4.53
C LEU A 108 -7.13 -7.55 3.95
N SER A 109 -6.88 -6.54 4.79
CA SER A 109 -6.27 -5.28 4.32
C SER A 109 -4.83 -5.52 3.84
N ALA A 110 -4.09 -6.42 4.50
CA ALA A 110 -2.73 -6.77 4.08
C ALA A 110 -2.71 -7.37 2.67
N ILE A 111 -3.53 -8.39 2.39
CA ILE A 111 -3.55 -9.03 1.07
C ILE A 111 -4.12 -8.10 -0.01
N VAL A 112 -5.09 -7.24 0.32
CA VAL A 112 -5.59 -6.24 -0.64
C VAL A 112 -4.51 -5.24 -1.01
N LEU A 113 -3.77 -4.72 -0.02
CA LEU A 113 -2.66 -3.81 -0.27
C LEU A 113 -1.56 -4.50 -1.08
N ALA A 114 -1.24 -5.75 -0.73
CA ALA A 114 -0.27 -6.56 -1.45
C ALA A 114 -0.69 -6.83 -2.90
N THR A 115 -1.99 -7.07 -3.14
CA THR A 115 -2.54 -7.23 -4.49
C THR A 115 -2.37 -5.96 -5.31
N ALA A 116 -2.54 -4.78 -4.71
CA ALA A 116 -2.40 -3.50 -5.41
C ALA A 116 -0.96 -3.16 -5.80
N CYS A 117 0.04 -3.63 -5.04
CA CYS A 117 1.46 -3.38 -5.32
C CYS A 117 2.25 -4.59 -5.83
N GLY A 118 1.63 -5.76 -5.94
CA GLY A 118 2.29 -7.00 -6.40
C GLY A 118 3.15 -7.70 -5.34
N HIS A 119 3.00 -7.37 -4.06
CA HIS A 119 3.73 -8.03 -2.98
C HIS A 119 3.24 -9.47 -2.76
N THR A 120 4.17 -10.39 -2.58
CA THR A 120 3.86 -11.82 -2.33
C THR A 120 4.43 -12.30 -0.99
N GLY A 121 5.53 -11.73 -0.50
CA GLY A 121 6.10 -12.07 0.81
C GLY A 121 7.44 -11.38 1.06
N GLY A 122 7.96 -11.53 2.27
CA GLY A 122 9.19 -10.85 2.71
C GLY A 122 8.97 -9.44 3.27
N THR A 123 10.07 -8.80 3.66
CA THR A 123 10.07 -7.39 4.09
C THR A 123 10.37 -6.50 2.88
N ALA A 124 9.50 -5.52 2.60
CA ALA A 124 9.65 -4.62 1.45
C ALA A 124 8.81 -3.33 1.60
N ALA A 125 9.28 -2.26 0.97
CA ALA A 125 8.56 -1.00 0.81
C ALA A 125 8.30 -0.71 -0.69
N TYR A 126 7.12 -0.20 -1.01
CA TYR A 126 6.66 0.09 -2.36
C TYR A 126 6.11 1.51 -2.45
N ALA A 127 6.70 2.36 -3.26
CA ALA A 127 6.07 3.62 -3.66
C ALA A 127 4.81 3.32 -4.47
N LEU A 128 3.70 3.95 -4.11
CA LEU A 128 2.41 3.77 -4.76
C LEU A 128 2.01 5.02 -5.54
N THR A 129 1.48 4.80 -6.74
CA THR A 129 0.78 5.85 -7.47
C THR A 129 -0.60 6.12 -6.86
N PRO A 130 -1.19 7.31 -7.08
CA PRO A 130 -2.57 7.59 -6.68
C PRO A 130 -3.57 6.56 -7.23
N ASP A 131 -3.32 6.02 -8.43
CA ASP A 131 -4.16 4.97 -9.02
C ASP A 131 -4.05 3.64 -8.28
N GLN A 132 -2.85 3.23 -7.85
CA GLN A 132 -2.69 2.03 -7.02
C GLN A 132 -3.40 2.19 -5.66
N VAL A 133 -3.35 3.38 -5.05
CA VAL A 133 -4.10 3.67 -3.82
C VAL A 133 -5.61 3.58 -4.07
N ARG A 134 -6.12 4.15 -5.18
CA ARG A 134 -7.53 4.01 -5.58
C ARG A 134 -7.93 2.55 -5.80
N THR A 135 -7.06 1.75 -6.43
CA THR A 135 -7.29 0.31 -6.61
C THR A 135 -7.39 -0.41 -5.28
N ALA A 136 -6.47 -0.15 -4.33
CA ALA A 136 -6.52 -0.75 -3.00
C ALA A 136 -7.82 -0.40 -2.24
N ILE A 137 -8.24 0.87 -2.30
CA ILE A 137 -9.50 1.34 -1.72
C ILE A 137 -10.70 0.63 -2.37
N ALA A 138 -10.73 0.54 -3.70
CA ALA A 138 -11.82 -0.10 -4.43
C ALA A 138 -11.94 -1.60 -4.09
N LEU A 139 -10.81 -2.31 -3.98
CA LEU A 139 -10.78 -3.73 -3.61
C LEU A 139 -11.25 -3.99 -2.17
N LEU A 140 -10.99 -3.06 -1.24
CA LEU A 140 -11.41 -3.18 0.16
C LEU A 140 -12.80 -2.60 0.43
N SER A 141 -13.34 -1.74 -0.44
CA SER A 141 -14.65 -1.06 -0.25
C SER A 141 -15.82 -2.01 0.08
N PRO A 142 -15.92 -3.23 -0.48
CA PRO A 142 -16.94 -4.20 -0.08
C PRO A 142 -17.01 -4.48 1.42
N ALA A 143 -15.89 -4.33 2.15
CA ALA A 143 -15.83 -4.55 3.60
C ALA A 143 -16.61 -3.51 4.41
N GLU A 144 -16.86 -2.31 3.87
CA GLU A 144 -17.60 -1.25 4.57
C GLU A 144 -19.05 -1.64 4.87
N ALA A 145 -19.57 -2.62 4.13
CA ALA A 145 -20.89 -3.19 4.35
C ALA A 145 -20.99 -3.94 5.70
N TYR A 146 -19.85 -4.38 6.26
CA TYR A 146 -19.75 -4.91 7.62
C TYR A 146 -19.51 -3.77 8.61
N THR A 147 -20.58 -3.27 9.21
CA THR A 147 -20.53 -2.10 10.11
C THR A 147 -20.25 -2.46 11.58
N ALA A 148 -20.16 -3.75 11.91
CA ALA A 148 -19.94 -4.21 13.28
C ALA A 148 -18.52 -3.87 13.80
N VAL A 149 -17.57 -3.58 12.91
CA VAL A 149 -16.19 -3.22 13.24
C VAL A 149 -15.78 -1.99 12.42
N PRO A 150 -15.12 -0.99 13.02
CA PRO A 150 -14.58 0.13 12.26
C PRO A 150 -13.48 -0.32 11.31
N HIS A 151 -13.33 0.37 10.17
CA HIS A 151 -12.31 0.09 9.15
C HIS A 151 -11.22 1.17 9.14
N PRO A 152 -10.32 1.21 10.13
CA PRO A 152 -9.33 2.29 10.28
C PRO A 152 -8.41 2.38 9.05
N ASN A 153 -8.02 1.24 8.47
CA ASN A 153 -7.20 1.21 7.25
C ASN A 153 -7.90 1.93 6.09
N MET A 154 -9.22 1.74 5.89
CA MET A 154 -9.95 2.39 4.81
C MET A 154 -9.99 3.92 4.98
N ALA A 155 -10.25 4.38 6.20
CA ALA A 155 -10.25 5.81 6.51
C ALA A 155 -8.86 6.43 6.28
N ALA A 156 -7.80 5.76 6.73
CA ALA A 156 -6.41 6.19 6.54
C ALA A 156 -6.03 6.27 5.05
N TRP A 157 -6.33 5.25 4.26
CA TRP A 157 -5.97 5.22 2.83
C TRP A 157 -6.67 6.33 2.04
N ARG A 158 -7.93 6.65 2.40
CA ARG A 158 -8.66 7.79 1.81
C ARG A 158 -8.04 9.13 2.18
N GLY A 159 -7.60 9.30 3.44
CA GLY A 159 -6.85 10.48 3.88
C GLY A 159 -5.57 10.65 3.08
N ILE A 160 -4.74 9.60 3.00
CA ILE A 160 -3.49 9.61 2.23
C ILE A 160 -3.75 9.97 0.76
N LEU A 161 -4.75 9.36 0.12
CA LEU A 161 -5.08 9.67 -1.28
C LEU A 161 -5.47 11.13 -1.47
N ASN A 162 -6.24 11.69 -0.53
CA ASN A 162 -6.61 13.10 -0.55
C ASN A 162 -5.37 13.98 -0.44
N ASP A 163 -4.50 13.69 0.53
CA ASP A 163 -3.32 14.50 0.83
C ASP A 163 -2.34 14.52 -0.34
N ILE A 164 -1.97 13.35 -0.90
CA ILE A 164 -1.05 13.28 -2.05
C ILE A 164 -1.64 13.90 -3.32
N THR A 165 -2.98 13.90 -3.47
CA THR A 165 -3.63 14.54 -4.62
C THR A 165 -3.68 16.05 -4.45
N ASP A 166 -3.85 16.55 -3.22
CA ASP A 166 -3.93 17.97 -2.90
C ASP A 166 -2.57 18.66 -3.04
N VAL A 167 -1.51 18.06 -2.48
CA VAL A 167 -0.15 18.63 -2.52
C VAL A 167 0.60 18.32 -3.83
N GLY A 168 0.19 17.28 -4.55
CA GLY A 168 0.85 16.79 -5.76
C GLY A 168 1.87 15.67 -5.49
N ASP A 169 1.98 14.74 -6.42
CA ASP A 169 2.83 13.54 -6.34
C ASP A 169 4.34 13.83 -6.45
N ASP A 170 4.69 15.03 -6.92
CA ASP A 170 6.04 15.60 -6.88
C ASP A 170 6.46 16.04 -5.47
N VAL A 171 5.51 16.24 -4.55
CA VAL A 171 5.76 16.71 -3.17
C VAL A 171 5.69 15.56 -2.19
N ALA A 172 4.68 14.69 -2.31
CA ALA A 172 4.50 13.54 -1.43
C ALA A 172 3.98 12.32 -2.19
N TYR A 173 4.28 11.13 -1.69
CA TYR A 173 3.78 9.88 -2.25
C TYR A 173 3.32 8.93 -1.16
N ALA A 174 2.41 8.03 -1.53
CA ALA A 174 2.01 6.93 -0.66
C ALA A 174 3.05 5.82 -0.73
N VAL A 175 3.33 5.16 0.39
CA VAL A 175 4.22 4.01 0.47
C VAL A 175 3.53 2.86 1.19
N ALA A 176 3.50 1.68 0.59
CA ALA A 176 3.10 0.45 1.25
C ALA A 176 4.32 -0.26 1.82
N VAL A 177 4.28 -0.63 3.11
CA VAL A 177 5.37 -1.34 3.76
C VAL A 177 4.85 -2.64 4.36
N PHE A 178 5.61 -3.71 4.14
CA PHE A 178 5.38 -5.04 4.68
C PHE A 178 6.63 -5.50 5.42
N VAL A 179 6.45 -6.07 6.60
CA VAL A 179 7.52 -6.63 7.42
C VAL A 179 7.23 -8.10 7.67
N ALA A 180 8.09 -8.98 7.19
CA ALA A 180 7.94 -10.42 7.35
C ALA A 180 8.12 -10.85 8.81
N ASP A 181 9.21 -10.40 9.45
CA ASP A 181 9.49 -10.63 10.87
C ASP A 181 9.99 -9.34 11.53
N LEU A 182 9.41 -9.01 12.70
CA LEU A 182 9.83 -7.86 13.50
C LEU A 182 11.19 -8.08 14.20
N ALA A 183 11.71 -9.31 14.22
CA ALA A 183 13.06 -9.61 14.68
C ALA A 183 14.13 -9.40 13.60
N ASP A 184 13.73 -9.33 12.31
CA ASP A 184 14.67 -9.10 11.22
C ASP A 184 15.30 -7.71 11.30
N PRO A 185 16.53 -7.53 10.78
CA PRO A 185 17.16 -6.22 10.68
C PRO A 185 16.30 -5.27 9.83
N VAL A 186 16.35 -3.99 10.18
CA VAL A 186 15.66 -2.92 9.45
C VAL A 186 16.26 -2.81 8.04
N VAL A 187 15.40 -2.80 7.03
CA VAL A 187 15.82 -2.78 5.62
C VAL A 187 16.00 -1.35 5.11
N ASP A 188 15.11 -0.43 5.49
CA ASP A 188 15.14 0.97 5.06
C ASP A 188 14.42 1.92 6.05
N ARG A 189 14.35 3.21 5.69
CA ARG A 189 13.69 4.25 6.49
C ARG A 189 12.18 4.05 6.67
N HIS A 190 11.51 3.46 5.69
CA HIS A 190 10.07 3.21 5.71
C HIS A 190 9.74 2.01 6.60
N ASP A 191 10.57 0.95 6.56
CA ASP A 191 10.53 -0.16 7.50
C ASP A 191 10.76 0.32 8.95
N ALA A 192 11.79 1.12 9.18
CA ALA A 192 12.07 1.72 10.49
C ALA A 192 10.85 2.47 11.05
N ALA A 193 10.26 3.34 10.23
CA ALA A 193 9.10 4.13 10.59
C ALA A 193 7.85 3.27 10.87
N LEU A 194 7.60 2.22 10.09
CA LEU A 194 6.50 1.30 10.35
C LEU A 194 6.68 0.56 11.68
N ARG A 195 7.90 0.09 11.98
CA ARG A 195 8.20 -0.60 13.24
C ARG A 195 8.01 0.33 14.45
N ALA A 196 8.42 1.59 14.33
CA ALA A 196 8.16 2.60 15.36
C ALA A 196 6.66 2.80 15.57
N ALA A 197 5.89 3.03 14.50
CA ALA A 197 4.44 3.20 14.59
C ALA A 197 3.72 1.97 15.20
N VAL A 198 4.18 0.76 14.88
CA VAL A 198 3.67 -0.48 15.51
C VAL A 198 3.99 -0.53 17.00
N ALA A 199 5.20 -0.14 17.41
CA ALA A 199 5.59 -0.12 18.82
C ALA A 199 4.75 0.89 19.62
N GLU A 200 4.52 2.08 19.04
CA GLU A 200 3.65 3.10 19.64
C GLU A 200 2.21 2.63 19.79
N ALA A 201 1.63 2.06 18.73
CA ALA A 201 0.26 1.54 18.76
C ALA A 201 0.06 0.43 19.81
N ARG A 202 1.11 -0.36 20.09
CA ARG A 202 1.10 -1.40 21.13
C ARG A 202 1.31 -0.85 22.55
N GLY A 203 2.03 0.25 22.70
CA GLY A 203 2.26 0.90 24.00
C GLY A 203 1.11 1.79 24.47
N ALA A 204 0.25 2.22 23.56
CA ALA A 204 -0.90 3.09 23.84
C ALA A 204 -2.18 2.35 24.29
N GLY A 205 -2.17 1.01 24.36
CA GLY A 205 -3.30 0.18 24.79
C GLY A 205 -3.09 -0.49 26.14
#